data_AF-A0A8D0FLY9-F1
#
_entry.id   AF-A0A8D0FLY9-F1
#
_cell.length_a   1.000
_cell.length_b   1.000
_cell.length_c   1.000
_cell.angle_alpha   90.00
_cell.angle_beta   90.00
_cell.angle_gamma   90.00
#
_symmetry.space_group_name_H-M   'P 1'
#
loop_
_entity.id
_entity.type
_entity.pdbx_description
1 polymer ?
#
loop_
_entity_poly.entity_id
_entity_poly.type
_entity_poly.pdbx_seq_one_letter_code
_entity_poly.pdbx_strand_id
1 'polypeptide(L)'
;MSSLFKCPFPAVIAEEMALPQRRPFVPETICMEWQQRQRAGAGLHNLGNTCFINSVLQCLTYTPPLANYLLSREHSQSCRRQGFCVMCSMEEHVHKVLHSQGTAIEPWAIIRVLRRIGEHFEADMQEDAHEFLRCTVDAMHRDCLSK
;
A
#
# COMPACT_ATOMS: atom_id res chain seq x y z
N MET A 1 -28.84 -4.59 -8.51
CA MET A 1 -28.97 -3.12 -8.50
C MET A 1 -27.70 -2.54 -7.92
N SER A 2 -26.65 -2.45 -8.73
CA SER A 2 -25.35 -1.89 -8.36
C SER A 2 -25.44 -0.38 -8.43
N SER A 3 -25.57 0.26 -7.26
CA SER A 3 -25.34 1.70 -7.14
C SER A 3 -23.86 1.95 -7.38
N LEU A 4 -23.52 2.47 -8.56
CA LEU A 4 -22.21 3.06 -8.81
C LEU A 4 -22.10 4.25 -7.86
N PHE A 5 -21.33 4.10 -6.77
CA PHE A 5 -20.85 5.23 -6.01
C PHE A 5 -20.01 6.08 -6.95
N LYS A 6 -20.63 7.10 -7.55
CA LYS A 6 -19.90 8.22 -8.12
C LYS A 6 -19.22 8.90 -6.93
N CYS A 7 -17.93 8.67 -6.76
CA CYS A 7 -17.12 9.56 -5.95
C CYS A 7 -17.27 10.96 -6.53
N PRO A 8 -17.83 11.92 -5.79
CA PRO A 8 -17.47 13.28 -6.05
C PRO A 8 -16.04 13.35 -5.53
N PHE A 9 -15.03 13.15 -6.38
CA PHE A 9 -13.74 13.74 -6.07
C PHE A 9 -14.05 15.24 -6.03
N PRO A 10 -14.06 15.91 -4.85
CA PRO A 10 -14.09 17.34 -4.89
C PRO A 10 -12.78 17.73 -5.59
N ALA A 11 -12.87 18.57 -6.60
CA ALA A 11 -11.73 19.16 -7.26
C ALA A 11 -11.02 20.15 -6.32
N VAL A 12 -10.68 19.71 -5.10
CA VAL A 12 -9.71 20.39 -4.25
C VAL A 12 -8.35 19.93 -4.75
N ILE A 13 -8.00 20.47 -5.92
CA ILE A 13 -6.60 20.64 -6.28
C ILE A 13 -6.13 21.68 -5.26
N ALA A 14 -5.40 21.24 -4.23
CA ALA A 14 -4.61 22.18 -3.44
C ALA A 14 -3.77 22.97 -4.46
N GLU A 15 -3.86 24.30 -4.44
CA GLU A 15 -3.33 25.21 -5.47
C GLU A 15 -1.83 25.03 -5.80
N GLU A 16 -1.11 24.23 -5.02
CA GLU A 16 0.33 23.95 -5.20
C GLU A 16 0.67 22.53 -5.70
N MET A 17 -0.31 21.64 -5.89
CA MET A 17 -0.02 20.28 -6.37
C MET A 17 -0.05 20.22 -7.90
N ALA A 18 1.12 20.09 -8.52
CA ALA A 18 1.23 19.83 -9.96
C ALA A 18 0.36 18.63 -10.38
N LEU A 19 -0.34 18.76 -11.50
CA LEU A 19 -1.13 17.65 -12.04
C LEU A 19 -0.23 16.42 -12.28
N PRO A 20 -0.66 15.21 -11.89
CA PRO A 20 0.14 14.01 -12.09
C PRO A 20 0.36 13.77 -13.59
N GLN A 21 1.62 13.61 -13.99
CA GLN A 21 2.01 13.41 -15.40
C GLN A 21 1.40 12.15 -16.03
N ARG A 22 1.11 11.15 -15.20
CA ARG A 22 0.39 9.93 -15.58
C ARG A 22 -0.59 9.59 -14.47
N ARG A 23 -1.84 9.29 -14.85
CA ARG A 23 -2.84 8.71 -13.96
C ARG A 23 -2.80 7.19 -14.14
N PRO A 24 -2.29 6.42 -13.16
CA PRO A 24 -2.23 4.97 -13.29
C PRO A 24 -3.62 4.32 -13.32
N PHE A 25 -4.62 5.04 -12.80
CA PHE A 25 -5.99 4.60 -12.63
C PHE A 25 -6.95 5.64 -13.17
N VAL A 26 -8.05 5.16 -13.77
CA VAL A 26 -9.19 5.98 -14.15
C VAL A 26 -10.03 6.18 -12.88
N PRO A 27 -10.28 7.42 -12.40
CA PRO A 27 -10.97 7.65 -11.13
C PRO A 27 -12.33 6.94 -11.03
N GLU A 28 -13.05 6.84 -12.14
CA GLU A 28 -14.37 6.22 -12.24
C GLU A 28 -14.33 4.69 -12.04
N THR A 29 -13.16 4.07 -12.19
CA THR A 29 -12.99 2.62 -11.97
C THR A 29 -12.57 2.27 -10.54
N ILE A 30 -12.34 3.28 -9.69
CA ILE A 30 -11.91 3.08 -8.29
C ILE A 30 -13.14 2.72 -7.44
N CYS A 31 -13.17 1.50 -6.91
CA CYS A 31 -14.19 1.07 -5.96
C CYS A 31 -13.78 1.49 -4.54
N MET A 32 -14.49 2.46 -3.95
CA MET A 32 -14.22 2.94 -2.59
C MET A 32 -14.69 2.00 -1.48
N GLU A 33 -15.50 1.00 -1.82
CA GLU A 33 -16.00 -0.01 -0.90
C GLU A 33 -15.20 -1.30 -1.02
N TRP A 34 -15.31 -2.17 -0.02
CA TRP A 34 -14.76 -3.53 -0.12
C TRP A 34 -15.52 -4.32 -1.17
N GLN A 35 -14.83 -4.80 -2.21
CA GLN A 35 -15.45 -5.67 -3.22
C GLN A 35 -15.89 -7.02 -2.65
N GLN A 36 -15.22 -7.48 -1.59
CA GLN A 36 -15.56 -8.68 -0.85
C GLN A 36 -15.45 -8.39 0.64
N ARG A 37 -16.43 -8.86 1.43
CA ARG A 37 -16.42 -8.72 2.88
C ARG A 37 -15.23 -9.49 3.47
N GLN A 38 -14.25 -8.77 3.98
CA GLN A 38 -13.09 -9.37 4.63
C GLN A 38 -13.38 -9.60 6.13
N ARG A 39 -12.92 -10.73 6.67
CA ARG A 39 -12.76 -10.87 8.12
C ARG A 39 -11.57 -10.01 8.55
N ALA A 40 -11.47 -9.68 9.84
CA ALA A 40 -10.23 -9.11 10.35
C ALA A 40 -9.08 -10.08 10.04
N GLY A 41 -8.10 -9.59 9.30
CA GLY A 41 -6.88 -10.31 8.95
C GLY A 41 -5.90 -10.36 10.12
N ALA A 42 -4.69 -10.86 9.85
CA ALA A 42 -3.65 -10.98 10.86
C ALA A 42 -3.15 -9.63 11.39
N GLY A 43 -2.85 -9.59 12.68
CA GLY A 43 -1.99 -8.57 13.26
C GLY A 43 -0.53 -8.72 12.82
N LEU A 44 0.33 -7.78 13.21
CA LEU A 44 1.76 -7.82 12.89
C LEU A 44 2.60 -7.94 14.16
N HIS A 45 3.60 -8.83 14.13
CA HIS A 45 4.59 -8.90 15.20
C HIS A 45 5.44 -7.63 15.20
N ASN A 46 5.69 -7.07 16.39
CA ASN A 46 6.68 -6.02 16.57
C ASN A 46 8.05 -6.70 16.72
N LEU A 47 8.95 -6.44 15.77
CA LEU A 47 10.25 -7.11 15.67
C LEU A 47 11.38 -6.30 16.33
N GLY A 48 11.03 -5.25 17.10
CA GLY A 48 11.96 -4.29 17.66
C GLY A 48 11.87 -2.96 16.90
N ASN A 49 11.32 -1.93 17.54
CA ASN A 49 11.10 -0.61 16.95
C ASN A 49 10.32 -0.57 15.62
N THR A 50 9.63 -1.65 15.21
CA THR A 50 8.87 -1.71 13.94
C THR A 50 7.40 -1.29 14.09
N CYS A 51 7.00 -0.69 15.21
CA CYS A 51 5.61 -0.32 15.43
C CYS A 51 5.12 0.77 14.45
N PHE A 52 6.00 1.68 14.01
CA PHE A 52 5.67 2.67 12.99
C PHE A 52 5.34 2.00 11.64
N ILE A 53 6.12 0.99 11.24
CA ILE A 53 5.87 0.15 10.07
C ILE A 53 4.52 -0.56 10.23
N ASN A 54 4.32 -1.24 11.37
CA ASN A 54 3.12 -2.03 11.59
C ASN A 54 1.84 -1.18 11.52
N SER A 55 1.87 0.00 12.12
CA SER A 55 0.75 0.94 12.14
C SER A 55 0.37 1.39 10.72
N VAL A 56 1.36 1.81 9.93
CA VAL A 56 1.17 2.27 8.55
C VAL A 56 0.70 1.13 7.64
N LEU A 57 1.31 -0.04 7.74
CA LEU A 57 0.94 -1.19 6.93
C LEU A 57 -0.50 -1.65 7.17
N GLN A 58 -0.96 -1.62 8.43
CA GLN A 58 -2.35 -1.92 8.76
C GLN A 58 -3.29 -0.84 8.18
N CYS A 59 -2.96 0.45 8.32
CA CYS A 59 -3.76 1.53 7.72
C CYS A 59 -3.91 1.39 6.20
N LEU A 60 -2.81 1.09 5.49
CA LEU A 60 -2.82 0.88 4.05
C LEU A 60 -3.61 -0.39 3.67
N THR A 61 -3.43 -1.49 4.42
CA THR A 61 -4.11 -2.77 4.18
C THR A 61 -5.63 -2.65 4.30
N TYR A 62 -6.12 -1.81 5.21
CA TYR A 62 -7.57 -1.62 5.43
C TYR A 62 -8.15 -0.38 4.73
N THR A 63 -7.44 0.18 3.76
CA THR A 63 -7.97 1.21 2.86
C THR A 63 -8.63 0.53 1.64
N PRO A 64 -9.97 0.45 1.53
CA PRO A 64 -10.64 -0.44 0.57
C PRO A 64 -10.21 -0.28 -0.90
N PRO A 65 -10.17 0.94 -1.49
CA PRO A 65 -9.75 1.06 -2.88
C PRO A 65 -8.30 0.61 -3.13
N LEU A 66 -7.39 0.84 -2.18
CA LEU A 66 -6.01 0.36 -2.29
C LEU A 66 -5.95 -1.16 -2.12
N ALA A 67 -6.66 -1.70 -1.13
CA ALA A 67 -6.70 -3.14 -0.85
C ALA A 67 -7.28 -3.92 -2.04
N ASN A 68 -8.38 -3.45 -2.63
CA ASN A 68 -8.99 -4.05 -3.83
C ASN A 68 -7.96 -4.16 -4.97
N TYR A 69 -7.18 -3.11 -5.20
CA TYR A 69 -6.12 -3.12 -6.22
C TYR A 69 -4.97 -4.08 -5.87
N LEU A 70 -4.45 -4.01 -4.64
CA LEU A 70 -3.33 -4.85 -4.23
C LEU A 70 -3.70 -6.35 -4.21
N LEU A 71 -4.96 -6.67 -3.95
CA LEU A 71 -5.49 -8.03 -4.01
C LEU A 71 -5.68 -8.54 -5.46
N SER A 72 -5.85 -7.67 -6.45
CA SER A 72 -5.99 -8.09 -7.85
C SER A 72 -4.69 -8.60 -8.47
N ARG A 73 -3.54 -8.30 -7.83
CA ARG A 73 -2.19 -8.67 -8.28
C ARG A 73 -1.82 -8.15 -9.68
N GLU A 74 -2.52 -7.12 -10.17
CA GLU A 74 -2.29 -6.58 -11.52
C GLU A 74 -0.88 -6.03 -11.71
N HIS A 75 -0.27 -5.44 -10.66
CA HIS A 75 1.07 -4.88 -10.79
C HIS A 75 2.09 -6.01 -10.94
N SER A 76 2.09 -7.02 -10.05
CA SER A 76 3.06 -8.12 -10.13
C SER A 76 2.99 -8.93 -11.42
N GLN A 77 1.81 -9.06 -12.04
CA GLN A 77 1.65 -9.73 -13.34
C GLN A 77 2.36 -9.02 -14.50
N SER A 78 2.56 -7.70 -14.41
CA SER A 78 3.17 -6.88 -15.47
C SER A 78 4.51 -6.26 -15.06
N CYS A 79 4.93 -6.43 -13.81
CA CYS A 79 6.17 -5.87 -13.27
C CYS A 79 7.40 -6.54 -13.92
N ARG A 80 8.27 -5.73 -14.53
CA ARG A 80 9.53 -6.19 -15.15
C ARG A 80 10.77 -5.79 -14.34
N ARG A 81 10.57 -5.22 -13.15
CA ARG A 81 11.65 -4.67 -12.33
C ARG A 81 12.57 -5.79 -11.86
N GLN A 82 13.86 -5.67 -12.15
CA GLN A 82 14.86 -6.58 -11.63
C GLN A 82 15.18 -6.18 -10.18
N GLY A 83 14.97 -7.10 -9.23
CA GLY A 83 15.16 -6.86 -7.81
C GLY A 83 13.87 -6.46 -7.10
N PHE A 84 13.98 -5.59 -6.09
CA PHE A 84 12.86 -5.24 -5.22
C PHE A 84 11.93 -4.19 -5.84
N CYS A 85 10.63 -4.48 -5.76
CA CYS A 85 9.52 -3.58 -6.09
C CYS A 85 8.64 -3.42 -4.83
N VAL A 86 8.47 -2.19 -4.37
CA VAL A 86 7.64 -1.85 -3.20
C VAL A 86 6.18 -2.16 -3.49
N MET A 87 5.70 -1.91 -4.72
CA MET A 87 4.32 -2.26 -5.09
C MET A 87 4.06 -3.77 -5.02
N CYS A 88 4.95 -4.61 -5.56
CA CYS A 88 4.87 -6.07 -5.43
C CYS A 88 4.93 -6.51 -3.96
N SER A 89 5.79 -5.88 -3.15
CA SER A 89 5.94 -6.20 -1.73
C SER A 89 4.66 -5.86 -0.94
N MET A 90 3.98 -4.78 -1.31
CA MET A 90 2.68 -4.40 -0.74
C MET A 90 1.55 -5.34 -1.18
N GLU A 91 1.53 -5.80 -2.43
CA GLU A 91 0.59 -6.84 -2.87
C GLU A 91 0.78 -8.13 -2.06
N GLU A 92 2.03 -8.54 -1.84
CA GLU A 92 2.35 -9.71 -1.01
C GLU A 92 1.91 -9.53 0.44
N HIS A 93 2.20 -8.36 1.02
CA HIS A 93 1.80 -8.02 2.38
C HIS A 93 0.28 -8.09 2.57
N VAL A 94 -0.49 -7.37 1.74
CA VAL A 94 -1.95 -7.31 1.85
C VAL A 94 -2.57 -8.70 1.67
N HIS A 95 -2.10 -9.47 0.69
CA HIS A 95 -2.57 -10.84 0.49
C HIS A 95 -2.30 -11.70 1.73
N LYS A 96 -1.09 -11.61 2.30
CA LYS A 96 -0.72 -12.39 3.49
C LYS A 96 -1.56 -11.99 4.71
N VAL A 97 -1.76 -10.70 4.98
CA VAL A 97 -2.56 -10.23 6.12
C VAL A 97 -4.00 -10.74 6.02
N LEU A 98 -4.65 -10.53 4.88
CA LEU A 98 -6.09 -10.79 4.74
C LEU A 98 -6.45 -12.29 4.58
N HIS A 99 -5.49 -13.13 4.18
CA HIS A 99 -5.70 -14.59 4.06
C HIS A 99 -5.14 -15.40 5.24
N SER A 100 -4.46 -14.76 6.20
CA SER A 100 -3.92 -15.46 7.38
C SER A 100 -5.03 -15.76 8.39
N GLN A 101 -5.01 -16.97 8.97
CA GLN A 101 -6.04 -17.43 9.91
C GLN A 101 -5.72 -17.06 11.37
N GLY A 102 -5.75 -15.76 11.67
CA GLY A 102 -5.82 -15.24 13.04
C GLY A 102 -4.51 -15.22 13.84
N THR A 103 -3.42 -15.79 13.34
CA THR A 103 -2.08 -15.61 13.93
C THR A 103 -1.43 -14.35 13.38
N ALA A 104 -0.76 -13.59 14.24
CA ALA A 104 0.04 -12.45 13.80
C ALA A 104 1.16 -12.92 12.85
N ILE A 105 1.54 -12.05 11.91
CA ILE A 105 2.57 -12.34 10.91
C ILE A 105 3.71 -11.32 11.00
N GLU A 106 4.85 -11.71 10.44
CA GLU A 106 6.01 -10.82 10.34
C GLU A 106 6.02 -10.13 8.95
N PRO A 107 6.15 -8.79 8.88
CA PRO A 107 6.10 -8.03 7.63
C PRO A 107 7.45 -8.00 6.88
N TRP A 108 8.15 -9.14 6.79
CA TRP A 108 9.49 -9.22 6.20
C TRP A 108 9.59 -8.72 4.76
N ALA A 109 8.54 -8.87 3.95
CA ALA A 109 8.51 -8.36 2.58
C ALA A 109 8.76 -6.84 2.53
N ILE A 110 8.23 -6.10 3.51
CA ILE A 110 8.38 -4.65 3.61
C ILE A 110 9.71 -4.29 4.28
N ILE A 111 10.09 -4.99 5.36
CA ILE A 111 11.35 -4.74 6.06
C ILE A 111 12.56 -4.90 5.11
N ARG A 112 12.54 -5.89 4.22
CA ARG A 112 13.60 -6.11 3.23
C ARG A 112 13.74 -4.98 2.22
N VAL A 113 12.68 -4.20 1.99
CA VAL A 113 12.66 -3.08 1.03
C VAL A 113 12.66 -1.72 1.73
N LEU A 114 12.88 -1.67 3.05
CA LEU A 114 12.80 -0.45 3.86
C LEU A 114 13.66 0.69 3.30
N ARG A 115 14.92 0.40 2.94
CA ARG A 115 15.83 1.38 2.32
C ARG A 115 15.43 1.83 0.91
N ARG A 116 14.56 1.08 0.22
CA ARG A 116 13.97 1.50 -1.07
C ARG A 116 12.75 2.40 -0.89
N ILE A 117 12.08 2.27 0.24
CA ILE A 117 11.00 3.17 0.66
C ILE A 117 11.60 4.54 1.00
N GLY A 118 12.65 4.57 1.82
CA GLY A 118 13.44 5.76 2.11
C GLY A 118 14.86 5.37 2.50
N GLU A 119 15.87 6.02 1.90
CA GLU A 119 17.28 5.65 2.09
C GLU A 119 17.77 5.82 3.53
N HIS A 120 17.15 6.74 4.28
CA HIS A 120 17.47 7.05 5.67
C HIS A 120 16.90 6.05 6.68
N PHE A 121 15.92 5.22 6.29
CA PHE A 121 15.34 4.26 7.22
C PHE A 121 16.31 3.12 7.52
N GLU A 122 16.45 2.83 8.80
CA GLU A 122 17.26 1.72 9.31
C GLU A 122 16.39 0.69 10.02
N ALA A 123 16.74 -0.59 9.86
CA ALA A 123 16.12 -1.63 10.65
C ALA A 123 16.47 -1.43 12.13
N ASP A 124 15.55 -1.82 13.02
CA ASP A 124 15.70 -1.73 14.47
C ASP A 124 15.81 -0.30 15.05
N MET A 125 15.61 0.74 14.22
CA MET A 125 15.50 2.13 14.66
C MET A 125 14.04 2.58 14.70
N GLN A 126 13.70 3.44 15.66
CA GLN A 126 12.37 4.04 15.75
C GLN A 126 12.31 5.26 14.83
N GLU A 127 11.24 5.34 14.03
CA GLU A 127 11.07 6.36 12.99
C GLU A 127 9.68 7.01 13.09
N ASP A 128 9.50 8.12 12.37
CA ASP A 128 8.22 8.79 12.24
C ASP A 128 7.26 8.01 11.31
N ALA A 129 6.08 7.66 11.82
CA ALA A 129 5.10 6.88 11.06
C ALA A 129 4.51 7.65 9.87
N HIS A 130 4.36 8.97 9.98
CA HIS A 130 3.85 9.79 8.89
C HIS A 130 4.89 9.92 7.77
N GLU A 131 6.18 10.07 8.11
CA GLU A 131 7.26 10.02 7.13
C GLU A 131 7.31 8.67 6.42
N PHE A 132 7.24 7.56 7.16
CA PHE A 132 7.19 6.22 6.58
C PHE A 132 5.99 6.02 5.65
N LEU A 133 4.80 6.51 6.03
CA LEU A 133 3.61 6.49 5.17
C LEU A 133 3.85 7.23 3.85
N ARG A 134 4.33 8.48 3.92
CA ARG A 134 4.58 9.30 2.73
C ARG A 134 5.58 8.63 1.80
N CYS A 135 6.72 8.20 2.34
CA CYS A 135 7.75 7.51 1.57
C CYS A 135 7.24 6.20 0.94
N THR A 136 6.39 5.45 1.64
CA THR A 136 5.80 4.20 1.14
C THR A 136 4.87 4.47 -0.05
N VAL A 137 3.97 5.45 0.06
CA VAL A 137 3.07 5.83 -1.02
C VAL A 137 3.85 6.36 -2.23
N ASP A 138 4.85 7.19 -2.01
CA ASP A 138 5.71 7.71 -3.08
C ASP A 138 6.49 6.57 -3.77
N ALA A 139 7.01 5.61 -3.01
CA ALA A 139 7.72 4.46 -3.57
C ALA A 139 6.78 3.55 -4.40
N MET A 140 5.58 3.26 -3.91
CA MET A 140 4.54 2.56 -4.67
C MET A 140 4.19 3.30 -5.97
N HIS A 141 4.04 4.63 -5.91
CA HIS A 141 3.75 5.44 -7.07
C HIS A 141 4.87 5.38 -8.12
N ARG A 142 6.14 5.53 -7.70
CA ARG A 142 7.31 5.40 -8.57
C ARG A 142 7.35 4.04 -9.26
N ASP A 143 7.12 2.96 -8.52
CA ASP A 143 7.15 1.61 -9.08
C ASP A 143 6.02 1.38 -10.08
N CYS A 144 4.80 1.86 -9.79
CA CYS A 144 3.66 1.83 -10.72
C CYS A 144 3.92 2.56 -12.04
N LEU A 145 4.70 3.63 -12.03
CA LEU A 145 5.03 4.41 -13.23
C LEU A 145 6.22 3.85 -14.01
N SER A 146 7.07 3.03 -13.38
CA SER A 146 8.31 2.48 -13.96
C SER A 146 8.12 1.25 -14.88
N LYS A 147 6.93 1.07 -15.46
CA LYS A 147 6.59 -0.05 -16.36
C LYS A 147 7.53 -0.18 -17.56
#